data_AF-A0AB36GGD5-F1
#
_entry.id   AF-A0AB36GGD5-F1
#
_cell.length_a   1.000
_cell.length_b   1.000
_cell.length_c   1.000
_cell.angle_alpha   90.00
_cell.angle_beta   90.00
_cell.angle_gamma   90.00
#
_symmetry.space_group_name_H-M   'P 1'
#
loop_
_entity.id
_entity.type
_entity.pdbx_description
1 polymer ?
#
loop_
_entity_poly.entity_id
_entity_poly.type
_entity_poly.pdbx_seq_one_letter_code
_entity_poly.pdbx_strand_id
1 'polypeptide(L)'
;MQTVTVYTGPYCPYCTMAKRLLQAVGVKEINEIRIDGNPEVFAEMQQLSGQRSVPQIFIGDTHVGGFTDLYRLQQEGKLDELLNP
;
A
#
# COMPACT_ATOMS: atom_id res chain seq x y z
N MET A 1 3.70 -9.24 12.75
CA MET A 1 3.07 -8.28 11.83
C MET A 1 4.14 -7.58 11.02
N GLN A 2 4.09 -7.73 9.70
CA GLN A 2 5.03 -7.13 8.74
C GLN A 2 4.84 -5.62 8.65
N THR A 3 5.90 -4.92 8.22
CA THR A 3 5.85 -3.48 7.97
C THR A 3 4.97 -3.20 6.75
N VAL A 4 4.01 -2.29 6.87
CA VAL A 4 3.15 -1.88 5.76
C VAL A 4 3.57 -0.51 5.26
N THR A 5 3.97 -0.44 4.00
CA THR A 5 4.32 0.82 3.33
C THR A 5 3.28 1.13 2.26
N VAL A 6 2.80 2.38 2.23
CA VAL A 6 1.81 2.83 1.25
C VAL A 6 2.31 4.11 0.61
N TYR A 7 2.58 4.04 -0.69
CA TYR A 7 2.83 5.23 -1.51
C TYR A 7 1.51 5.93 -1.80
N THR A 8 1.42 7.22 -1.47
CA THR A 8 0.23 8.04 -1.62
C THR A 8 0.52 9.31 -2.41
N GLY A 9 -0.52 9.88 -3.00
CA GLY A 9 -0.47 11.15 -3.73
C GLY A 9 -1.58 12.09 -3.31
N PRO A 10 -1.71 13.26 -3.96
CA PRO A 10 -2.56 14.33 -3.50
C PRO A 10 -4.00 13.99 -3.90
N TYR A 11 -4.96 14.28 -3.02
CA TYR A 11 -6.39 14.08 -3.30
C TYR A 11 -6.75 12.66 -3.79
N CYS A 12 -6.11 11.63 -3.24
CA CYS A 12 -6.31 10.23 -3.63
C CYS A 12 -7.33 9.52 -2.69
N PRO A 13 -8.60 9.34 -3.09
CA PRO A 13 -9.59 8.65 -2.25
C PRO A 13 -9.23 7.17 -2.02
N TYR A 14 -8.66 6.50 -3.02
CA TYR A 14 -8.23 5.10 -2.92
C TYR A 14 -7.12 4.89 -1.90
N CYS A 15 -6.24 5.87 -1.73
CA CYS A 15 -5.19 5.85 -0.71
C CYS A 15 -5.78 5.88 0.70
N THR A 16 -6.81 6.72 0.90
CA THR A 16 -7.57 6.75 2.16
C THR A 16 -8.29 5.44 2.42
N MET A 17 -8.91 4.85 1.39
CA MET A 17 -9.61 3.56 1.52
C MET A 17 -8.64 2.42 1.84
N ALA A 18 -7.47 2.37 1.20
CA ALA A 18 -6.43 1.39 1.49
C ALA A 18 -5.98 1.45 2.96
N LYS A 19 -5.67 2.65 3.45
CA LYS A 19 -5.26 2.85 4.85
C LYS A 19 -6.35 2.43 5.83
N ARG A 20 -7.63 2.76 5.55
CA ARG A 20 -8.76 2.34 6.39
C ARG A 20 -8.92 0.83 6.41
N LEU A 21 -8.78 0.16 5.27
CA LEU A 21 -8.86 -1.30 5.20
C LEU A 21 -7.73 -1.95 6.01
N LEU A 22 -6.49 -1.47 5.87
CA LEU A 22 -5.33 -1.93 6.64
C LEU A 22 -5.55 -1.74 8.15
N GLN A 23 -6.07 -0.58 8.57
CA GLN A 23 -6.42 -0.34 9.97
C GLN A 23 -7.52 -1.27 10.48
N ALA A 24 -8.54 -1.55 9.65
CA ALA A 24 -9.64 -2.43 10.02
C ALA A 24 -9.19 -3.88 10.25
N VAL A 25 -8.14 -4.33 9.57
CA VAL A 25 -7.54 -5.67 9.76
C VAL A 25 -6.46 -5.70 10.85
N GLY A 26 -6.27 -4.60 11.59
CA GLY A 26 -5.41 -4.55 12.78
C GLY A 26 -4.03 -3.96 12.56
N VAL A 27 -3.72 -3.42 11.36
CA VAL A 27 -2.46 -2.71 11.13
C VAL A 27 -2.48 -1.38 11.88
N LYS A 28 -1.61 -1.25 12.89
CA LYS A 28 -1.52 -0.07 13.76
C LYS A 28 -0.65 1.03 13.18
N GLU A 29 0.44 0.66 12.52
CA GLU A 29 1.42 1.58 11.95
C GLU A 29 1.49 1.36 10.45
N ILE A 30 1.28 2.45 9.70
CA ILE A 30 1.40 2.47 8.23
C ILE A 30 2.48 3.48 7.90
N ASN A 31 3.53 3.02 7.22
CA ASN A 31 4.56 3.89 6.66
C ASN A 31 4.03 4.54 5.38
N GLU A 32 3.48 5.75 5.51
CA GLU A 32 2.95 6.49 4.37
C GLU A 32 4.04 7.32 3.69
N ILE A 33 4.30 7.02 2.41
CA ILE A 33 5.29 7.73 1.60
C ILE A 33 4.55 8.58 0.57
N ARG A 34 4.65 9.90 0.68
CA ARG A 34 3.99 10.83 -0.26
C ARG A 34 4.87 11.07 -1.47
N ILE A 35 4.33 10.81 -2.67
CA ILE A 35 5.02 11.10 -3.95
C ILE A 35 4.91 12.58 -4.36
N ASP A 36 4.14 13.37 -3.61
CA ASP A 36 3.81 14.76 -3.90
C ASP A 36 5.05 15.65 -3.98
N GLY A 37 5.33 16.18 -5.17
CA GLY A 37 6.43 17.12 -5.39
C GLY A 37 7.83 16.51 -5.20
N ASN A 38 7.93 15.18 -5.07
CA ASN A 38 9.20 14.48 -4.95
C ASN A 38 9.42 13.50 -6.12
N PRO A 39 10.08 13.94 -7.20
CA PRO A 39 10.35 13.11 -8.37
C PRO A 39 11.18 11.86 -8.06
N GLU A 40 12.06 11.92 -7.05
CA GLU A 40 12.91 10.79 -6.67
C GLU A 40 12.09 9.68 -6.04
N VAL A 41 11.19 10.04 -5.12
CA VAL A 41 10.24 9.09 -4.50
C VAL A 41 9.27 8.51 -5.53
N PHE A 42 8.83 9.31 -6.50
CA PHE A 42 8.01 8.80 -7.61
C PHE A 42 8.79 7.84 -8.52
N ALA A 43 10.07 8.10 -8.76
CA ALA A 43 10.95 7.21 -9.52
C ALA A 43 11.19 5.90 -8.75
N GLU A 44 11.47 5.97 -7.45
CA GLU A 44 11.59 4.82 -6.56
C GLU A 44 10.32 3.96 -6.57
N MET A 45 9.16 4.57 -6.35
CA MET A 45 7.87 3.88 -6.43
C MET A 45 7.69 3.15 -7.76
N GLN A 46 8.02 3.80 -8.89
CA GLN A 46 7.93 3.18 -10.21
C GLN A 46 8.91 2.03 -10.39
N GLN A 47 10.13 2.15 -9.87
CA GLN A 47 11.13 1.08 -9.94
C GLN A 47 10.71 -0.14 -9.11
N LEU A 48 10.16 0.08 -7.92
CA LEU A 48 9.74 -0.99 -7.01
C LEU A 48 8.45 -1.67 -7.47
N SER A 49 7.46 -0.89 -7.93
CA SER A 49 6.12 -1.40 -8.26
C SER A 49 5.93 -1.73 -9.74
N GLY A 50 6.75 -1.16 -10.63
CA GLY A 50 6.49 -1.14 -12.07
C GLY A 50 5.26 -0.29 -12.48
N GLN A 51 4.62 0.40 -11.52
CA GLN A 51 3.38 1.14 -11.72
C GLN A 51 3.60 2.65 -11.54
N ARG A 52 2.76 3.44 -12.21
CA ARG A 52 2.80 4.92 -12.13
C ARG A 52 1.64 5.50 -11.31
N SER A 53 0.67 4.68 -10.95
CA SER A 53 -0.54 5.10 -10.23
C SER A 53 -0.37 4.92 -8.73
N VAL A 54 -1.05 5.75 -7.93
CA VAL A 54 -1.21 5.55 -6.49
C VAL A 54 -2.63 5.04 -6.18
N PRO A 55 -2.84 4.32 -5.06
CA PRO A 55 -1.82 3.89 -4.09
C PRO A 55 -0.96 2.74 -4.62
N GLN A 56 0.29 2.64 -4.15
CA GLN A 56 1.10 1.41 -4.26
C GLN A 56 1.41 0.90 -2.85
N ILE A 57 1.03 -0.34 -2.57
CA ILE A 57 1.06 -0.93 -1.23
C ILE A 57 2.10 -2.05 -1.20
N PHE A 58 2.91 -2.04 -0.15
CA PHE A 58 3.92 -3.05 0.14
C PHE A 58 3.72 -3.58 1.56
N ILE A 59 3.86 -4.89 1.74
CA ILE A 59 3.80 -5.57 3.03
C ILE A 59 5.09 -6.38 3.18
N GLY A 60 5.96 -5.95 4.09
CA GLY A 60 7.36 -6.38 4.11
C GLY A 60 8.01 -6.08 2.75
N ASP A 61 8.63 -7.10 2.16
CA ASP A 61 9.25 -7.02 0.83
C ASP A 61 8.26 -7.32 -0.31
N THR A 62 7.00 -7.64 0.00
CA THR A 62 6.00 -8.04 -1.00
C THR A 62 5.27 -6.82 -1.55
N HIS A 63 5.35 -6.62 -2.86
CA HIS A 63 4.50 -5.67 -3.57
C HIS A 63 3.09 -6.24 -3.71
N VAL A 64 2.11 -5.59 -3.08
CA VAL A 64 0.69 -5.97 -3.15
C VAL A 64 0.02 -5.39 -4.40
N GLY A 65 0.41 -4.19 -4.81
CA GLY A 65 -0.23 -3.46 -5.89
C GLY A 65 -1.09 -2.30 -5.40
N GLY A 66 -2.22 -2.07 -6.05
CA GLY A 66 -3.13 -0.97 -5.75
C GLY A 66 -4.18 -1.31 -4.69
N PHE A 67 -5.15 -0.42 -4.51
CA PHE A 67 -6.27 -0.65 -3.60
C PHE A 67 -7.11 -1.88 -4.00
N THR A 68 -7.35 -2.08 -5.30
CA THR A 68 -8.12 -3.23 -5.80
C THR A 68 -7.43 -4.56 -5.46
N ASP A 69 -6.10 -4.63 -5.59
CA ASP A 69 -5.33 -5.82 -5.26
C ASP A 69 -5.35 -6.11 -3.76
N LEU A 70 -5.17 -5.08 -2.93
CA LEU A 70 -5.30 -5.20 -1.47
C LEU A 70 -6.70 -5.68 -1.07
N TYR A 71 -7.75 -5.10 -1.66
CA TYR A 71 -9.13 -5.48 -1.37
C TYR A 71 -9.42 -6.93 -1.79
N ARG A 72 -8.88 -7.36 -2.94
CA ARG A 72 -8.99 -8.74 -3.39
C ARG A 72 -8.29 -9.71 -2.43
N LEU A 73 -7.08 -9.40 -1.95
CA LEU A 73 -6.40 -10.22 -0.94
C LEU A 73 -7.20 -10.36 0.36
N GLN A 74 -7.86 -9.27 0.79
CA GLN A 74 -8.73 -9.32 1.95
C GLN A 74 -9.97 -10.21 1.72
N GLN A 75 -10.60 -10.09 0.55
CA GLN A 75 -11.74 -10.94 0.15
C GLN A 75 -11.37 -12.43 0.08
N GLU A 76 -10.14 -12.72 -0.35
CA GLU A 76 -9.60 -14.08 -0.39
C GLU A 76 -9.13 -14.60 0.99
N GLY A 77 -9.17 -13.78 2.04
CA GLY A 77 -8.70 -14.13 3.39
C GLY A 77 -7.16 -14.22 3.52
N LYS A 78 -6.41 -13.92 2.46
CA LYS A 78 -4.94 -14.04 2.41
C LYS A 78 -4.19 -12.83 2.95
N LEU A 79 -4.89 -11.71 3.18
CA LEU A 79 -4.26 -10.50 3.68
C LEU A 79 -3.70 -10.70 5.09
N ASP A 80 -4.40 -11.43 5.95
CA ASP A 80 -3.92 -11.68 7.32
C ASP A 80 -2.67 -12.57 7.33
N GLU A 81 -2.64 -13.62 6.50
CA GLU A 81 -1.44 -14.47 6.31
C GLU A 81 -0.24 -13.66 5.81
N LEU A 82 -0.46 -12.71 4.91
CA LEU A 82 0.60 -11.85 4.40
C LEU A 82 1.10 -10.84 5.47
N LEU A 83 0.21 -10.35 6.31
CA LEU A 83 0.54 -9.46 7.42
C LEU A 83 1.23 -10.22 8.57
N ASN A 84 0.87 -11.47 8.79
CA ASN A 84 1.32 -12.32 9.89
C ASN A 84 1.73 -13.71 9.38
N PRO A 85 2.84 -13.81 8.61
CA PRO A 85 3.34 -15.08 8.10
C PRO A 85 3.87 -16.02 9.19
#